data_AF-A0A8S1KEZ2-F1
#
_entry.id   AF-A0A8S1KEZ2-F1
#
_cell.length_a   1.000
_cell.length_b   1.000
_cell.length_c   1.000
_cell.angle_alpha   90.00
_cell.angle_beta   90.00
_cell.angle_gamma   90.00
#
_symmetry.space_group_name_H-M   'P 1'
#
loop_
_entity.id
_entity.type
_entity.pdbx_description
1 polymer ?
#
loop_
_entity_poly.entity_id
_entity_poly.type
_entity_poly.pdbx_seq_one_letter_code
_entity_poly.pdbx_strand_id
1 'polypeptide(L)'
;MEQQQNEQGQPLRIEEPVFKLTTQLMKTCNPKNLDKKFLKDFKIKPSETLVNLNNTKLDPQSPKTSKALQDLNIFPNQLELQDKLEYKKNGESQELTEKRYWLHYFQVAQLKKAVILQRNKYKREEWIEKQQRPKSIQTLDQSMNSSINISEYVPYKSPTEMIESWIDSQVQSSDRQLQKFNKLQQKRKELEEQTQEEQEKYKEKLEIIQEKKKKNRLNNLKQKSQIARKDVSKSLEVSTKMKTVIQEEKYKNAQLKKLQTEQNIEKAQKRVDQIKQTYVDVLEEKQKIYEEKLHQVLRKKDEQDQQLMQQRLQDIQTERTNKSIKKIRKSNEWSTKLPLLISRSEAQFKNVYNSNLASVIEKFQKEEKKKLKLHKSQEIEKEQVEEIKQKEEQFKKRYSDKLKQFENKRQKIEEKFAQKDQYLVEHLQKKKEELEEKFEKIRELSAENEKRFVNIKQQYNNKCDKQMDKEQKKFKQNMSLIKQREQIIEQLRYKRFLEKNKPLTLSQDTTSKQSDSKLQL
;
A
#
# COMPACT_ATOMS: atom_id res chain seq x y z
N MET A 1 -49.08 -27.68 33.15
CA MET A 1 -49.11 -26.67 32.07
C MET A 1 -47.69 -26.51 31.55
N GLU A 2 -47.59 -26.59 30.24
CA GLU A 2 -46.37 -26.72 29.44
C GLU A 2 -45.36 -25.61 29.71
N GLN A 3 -44.08 -25.99 29.73
CA GLN A 3 -43.08 -25.29 28.94
C GLN A 3 -41.88 -26.21 28.71
N GLN A 4 -41.83 -26.77 27.50
CA GLN A 4 -40.60 -27.23 26.87
C GLN A 4 -39.61 -26.06 26.86
N GLN A 5 -38.43 -26.24 27.47
CA GLN A 5 -37.29 -25.39 27.18
C GLN A 5 -36.44 -26.04 26.10
N ASN A 6 -36.39 -25.29 25.00
CA ASN A 6 -35.70 -25.54 23.75
C ASN A 6 -34.24 -25.95 23.95
N GLU A 7 -33.86 -26.88 23.08
CA GLU A 7 -32.50 -27.17 22.67
C GLU A 7 -31.72 -25.87 22.42
N GLN A 8 -30.53 -25.79 23.02
CA GLN A 8 -29.48 -24.89 22.57
C GLN A 8 -29.02 -25.32 21.17
N GLY A 9 -29.77 -24.88 20.16
CA GLY A 9 -29.28 -24.83 18.79
C GLY A 9 -28.15 -23.80 18.73
N GLN A 10 -26.92 -24.28 18.59
CA GLN A 10 -25.79 -23.45 18.19
C GLN A 10 -26.21 -22.60 16.97
N PRO A 11 -25.93 -21.29 16.94
CA PRO A 11 -26.13 -20.53 15.72
C PRO A 11 -25.21 -21.11 14.66
N LEU A 12 -25.82 -21.80 13.69
CA LEU A 12 -25.17 -22.27 12.47
C LEU A 12 -24.26 -21.17 11.94
N ARG A 13 -22.94 -21.44 11.92
CA ARG A 13 -21.89 -20.63 11.27
C ARG A 13 -22.16 -20.52 9.76
N ILE A 14 -23.17 -19.75 9.37
CA ILE A 14 -23.45 -19.40 7.97
C ILE A 14 -22.65 -18.13 7.60
N GLU A 15 -22.11 -17.42 8.59
CA GLU A 15 -21.38 -16.17 8.36
C GLU A 15 -20.02 -16.37 7.67
N GLU A 16 -19.25 -17.41 7.99
CA GLU A 16 -17.95 -17.66 7.34
C GLU A 16 -18.04 -17.95 5.82
N PRO A 17 -18.95 -18.81 5.32
CA PRO A 17 -19.06 -19.04 3.88
C PRO A 17 -19.62 -17.83 3.14
N VAL A 18 -20.61 -17.12 3.71
CA VAL A 18 -21.16 -15.88 3.10
C VAL A 18 -20.12 -14.76 3.09
N PHE A 19 -19.32 -14.63 4.16
CA PHE A 19 -18.23 -13.66 4.26
C PHE A 19 -17.07 -13.99 3.31
N LYS A 20 -16.70 -15.27 3.15
CA LYS A 20 -15.70 -15.70 2.16
C LYS A 20 -16.18 -15.48 0.72
N LEU A 21 -17.44 -15.80 0.41
CA LEU A 21 -18.04 -15.58 -0.91
C LEU A 21 -18.14 -14.08 -1.24
N THR A 22 -18.64 -13.27 -0.29
CA THR A 22 -18.74 -11.82 -0.46
C THR A 22 -17.37 -11.15 -0.52
N THR A 23 -16.37 -11.63 0.20
CA THR A 23 -15.00 -11.08 0.12
C THR A 23 -14.30 -11.49 -1.17
N GLN A 24 -14.53 -12.70 -1.69
CA GLN A 24 -14.07 -13.12 -3.02
C GLN A 24 -14.75 -12.30 -4.12
N LEU A 25 -16.07 -12.09 -4.04
CA LEU A 25 -16.84 -11.31 -5.01
C LEU A 25 -16.53 -9.80 -4.95
N MET A 26 -16.30 -9.23 -3.77
CA MET A 26 -15.88 -7.84 -3.60
C MET A 26 -14.46 -7.58 -4.14
N LYS A 27 -13.56 -8.56 -4.04
CA LYS A 27 -12.23 -8.49 -4.66
C LYS A 27 -12.29 -8.59 -6.18
N THR A 28 -13.25 -9.32 -6.74
CA THR A 28 -13.43 -9.41 -8.20
C THR A 28 -14.29 -8.30 -8.79
N CYS A 29 -14.96 -7.46 -7.99
CA CYS A 29 -15.98 -6.55 -8.52
C CYS A 29 -15.94 -5.10 -7.98
N ASN A 30 -14.98 -4.70 -7.15
CA ASN A 30 -14.74 -3.27 -6.93
C ASN A 30 -14.04 -2.67 -8.17
N PRO A 31 -14.65 -1.75 -8.93
CA PRO A 31 -14.06 -1.22 -10.17
C PRO A 31 -12.74 -0.47 -9.94
N LYS A 32 -12.42 -0.10 -8.70
CA LYS A 32 -11.12 0.48 -8.32
C LYS A 32 -10.03 -0.55 -7.99
N ASN A 33 -10.41 -1.79 -7.61
CA ASN A 33 -9.48 -2.84 -7.18
C ASN A 33 -9.50 -4.09 -8.09
N LEU A 34 -10.30 -4.08 -9.16
CA LEU A 34 -10.32 -5.12 -10.18
C LEU A 34 -8.97 -5.16 -10.90
N ASP A 35 -8.15 -6.14 -10.52
CA ASP A 35 -6.82 -6.33 -11.08
C ASP A 35 -6.94 -6.56 -12.59
N LYS A 36 -6.18 -5.80 -13.39
CA LYS A 36 -6.24 -5.79 -14.86
C LYS A 36 -5.93 -7.15 -15.48
N LYS A 37 -5.38 -8.10 -14.70
CA LYS A 37 -5.20 -9.51 -15.09
C LYS A 37 -6.55 -10.24 -15.26
N PHE A 38 -7.50 -10.11 -14.33
CA PHE A 38 -8.75 -10.87 -14.36
C PHE A 38 -9.72 -10.46 -15.48
N LEU A 39 -9.74 -9.18 -15.87
CA LEU A 39 -10.56 -8.70 -17.00
C LEU A 39 -10.02 -9.16 -18.37
N LYS A 40 -8.74 -9.51 -18.44
CA LYS A 40 -8.07 -9.94 -19.68
C LYS A 40 -8.42 -11.38 -20.04
N ASP A 41 -8.59 -12.23 -19.03
CA ASP A 41 -8.89 -13.66 -19.22
C ASP A 41 -10.33 -13.91 -19.71
N PHE A 42 -11.26 -12.96 -19.49
CA PHE A 42 -12.66 -13.06 -19.92
C PHE A 42 -13.03 -12.23 -21.16
N LYS A 43 -12.08 -11.56 -21.83
CA LYS A 43 -12.31 -10.68 -22.99
C LYS A 43 -13.42 -9.62 -22.78
N ILE A 44 -13.56 -9.08 -21.57
CA ILE A 44 -14.55 -8.03 -21.28
C ILE A 44 -13.90 -6.66 -21.48
N LYS A 45 -14.43 -5.85 -22.40
CA LYS A 45 -13.98 -4.46 -22.59
C LYS A 45 -14.35 -3.62 -21.36
N PRO A 46 -13.44 -2.79 -20.80
CA PRO A 46 -13.73 -1.94 -19.64
C PRO A 46 -14.88 -0.93 -19.85
N SER A 47 -15.20 -0.60 -21.10
CA SER A 47 -16.27 0.33 -21.47
C SER A 47 -17.68 -0.26 -21.41
N GLU A 48 -17.83 -1.58 -21.21
CA GLU A 48 -19.13 -2.27 -21.15
C GLU A 48 -19.54 -2.68 -19.74
N THR A 49 -18.73 -2.33 -18.73
CA THR A 49 -18.98 -2.75 -17.34
C THR A 49 -19.94 -1.79 -16.63
N LEU A 50 -21.13 -2.33 -16.32
CA LEU A 50 -22.08 -1.93 -15.28
C LEU A 50 -22.93 -0.66 -15.47
N VAL A 51 -22.53 0.32 -16.29
CA VAL A 51 -23.32 1.57 -16.42
C VAL A 51 -24.50 1.45 -17.40
N ASN A 52 -24.55 0.43 -18.26
CA ASN A 52 -25.57 0.34 -19.32
C ASN A 52 -26.64 -0.76 -19.12
N LEU A 53 -26.55 -1.59 -18.08
CA LEU A 53 -27.52 -2.68 -17.86
C LEU A 53 -28.84 -2.20 -17.25
N ASN A 54 -28.85 -1.10 -16.50
CA ASN A 54 -30.07 -0.52 -15.92
C ASN A 54 -30.90 0.29 -16.93
N ASN A 55 -30.30 0.72 -18.06
CA ASN A 55 -30.98 1.50 -19.10
C ASN A 55 -31.55 0.65 -20.24
N THR A 56 -31.11 -0.59 -20.40
CA THR A 56 -31.76 -1.55 -21.30
C THR A 56 -33.03 -2.09 -20.64
N LYS A 57 -34.18 -1.47 -20.95
CA LYS A 57 -35.49 -2.03 -20.65
C LYS A 57 -35.58 -3.44 -21.28
N LEU A 58 -35.44 -4.46 -20.45
CA LEU A 58 -35.79 -5.83 -20.80
C LEU A 58 -37.31 -5.89 -20.77
N ASP A 59 -37.93 -5.73 -21.93
CA ASP A 59 -39.37 -5.95 -22.08
C ASP A 59 -39.66 -7.45 -21.99
N PRO A 60 -40.32 -7.93 -20.92
CA PRO A 60 -40.64 -9.35 -20.73
C PRO A 60 -41.64 -9.84 -21.77
N GLN A 61 -42.42 -8.95 -22.39
CA GLN A 61 -43.41 -9.30 -23.42
C GLN A 61 -42.77 -9.49 -24.80
N SER A 62 -41.49 -9.16 -24.98
CA SER A 62 -40.79 -9.43 -26.23
C SER A 62 -40.66 -10.95 -26.43
N PRO A 63 -41.14 -11.52 -27.57
CA PRO A 63 -41.10 -12.98 -27.80
C PRO A 63 -39.70 -13.59 -27.67
N LYS A 64 -38.65 -12.82 -28.02
CA LYS A 64 -37.26 -13.24 -27.93
C LYS A 64 -36.68 -13.16 -26.52
N THR A 65 -37.19 -12.25 -25.70
CA THR A 65 -36.83 -12.18 -24.28
C THR A 65 -37.53 -13.32 -23.54
N SER A 66 -38.81 -13.58 -23.82
CA SER A 66 -39.56 -14.71 -23.25
C SER A 66 -38.91 -16.05 -23.57
N LYS A 67 -38.52 -16.29 -24.83
CA LYS A 67 -37.76 -17.49 -25.22
C LYS A 67 -36.41 -17.61 -24.50
N ALA A 68 -35.68 -16.50 -24.34
CA ALA A 68 -34.42 -16.49 -23.61
C ALA A 68 -34.58 -16.78 -22.11
N LEU A 69 -35.70 -16.36 -21.51
CA LEU A 69 -36.02 -16.65 -20.11
C LEU A 69 -36.35 -18.13 -19.91
N GLN A 70 -37.15 -18.71 -20.81
CA GLN A 70 -37.50 -20.13 -20.79
C GLN A 70 -36.26 -21.02 -20.97
N ASP A 71 -35.44 -20.75 -21.99
CA ASP A 71 -34.26 -21.58 -22.28
C ASP A 71 -33.17 -21.49 -21.19
N LEU A 72 -33.17 -20.42 -20.39
CA LEU A 72 -32.26 -20.25 -19.26
C LEU A 72 -32.88 -20.68 -17.91
N ASN A 73 -34.13 -21.14 -17.88
CA ASN A 73 -34.87 -21.44 -16.65
C ASN A 73 -34.87 -20.27 -15.63
N ILE A 74 -34.98 -19.03 -16.11
CA ILE A 74 -35.00 -17.83 -15.27
C ILE A 74 -36.42 -17.29 -15.18
N PHE A 75 -36.92 -17.11 -13.97
CA PHE A 75 -38.24 -16.50 -13.75
C PHE A 75 -38.15 -14.97 -13.83
N PRO A 76 -39.17 -14.27 -14.38
CA PRO A 76 -39.14 -12.82 -14.53
C PRO A 76 -38.88 -12.05 -13.23
N ASN A 77 -39.43 -12.53 -12.12
CA ASN A 77 -39.25 -11.96 -10.77
C ASN A 77 -37.79 -12.01 -10.27
N GLN A 78 -36.95 -12.90 -10.82
CA GLN A 78 -35.52 -12.98 -10.47
C GLN A 78 -34.68 -11.89 -11.15
N LEU A 79 -35.26 -11.14 -12.10
CA LEU A 79 -34.61 -10.00 -12.75
C LEU A 79 -34.94 -8.66 -12.06
N GLU A 80 -35.79 -8.67 -11.04
CA GLU A 80 -36.20 -7.49 -10.30
C GLU A 80 -35.23 -7.21 -9.15
N LEU A 81 -34.86 -5.94 -9.02
CA LEU A 81 -34.03 -5.50 -7.92
C LEU A 81 -34.95 -5.23 -6.72
N GLN A 82 -34.71 -5.93 -5.62
CA GLN A 82 -35.42 -5.72 -4.37
C GLN A 82 -34.90 -4.46 -3.66
N ASP A 83 -35.78 -3.80 -2.91
CA ASP A 83 -35.42 -2.57 -2.22
C ASP A 83 -34.42 -2.81 -1.10
N LYS A 84 -33.52 -1.85 -0.87
CA LYS A 84 -32.45 -1.96 0.15
C LYS A 84 -33.01 -2.18 1.56
N LEU A 85 -34.24 -1.75 1.82
CA LEU A 85 -34.94 -1.92 3.09
C LEU A 85 -35.36 -3.37 3.36
N GLU A 86 -35.61 -4.17 2.32
CA GLU A 86 -35.99 -5.58 2.44
C GLU A 86 -34.83 -6.45 2.97
N TYR A 87 -33.60 -5.96 2.89
CA TYR A 87 -32.39 -6.65 3.37
C TYR A 87 -32.04 -6.37 4.83
N LYS A 88 -32.76 -5.44 5.47
CA LYS A 88 -32.49 -5.02 6.86
C LYS A 88 -33.15 -5.99 7.83
N LYS A 89 -32.38 -6.82 8.52
CA LYS A 89 -32.88 -7.64 9.63
C LYS A 89 -32.77 -6.88 10.95
N ASN A 90 -33.69 -7.16 11.88
CA ASN A 90 -33.73 -6.52 13.20
C ASN A 90 -32.40 -6.75 13.95
N GLY A 91 -31.73 -5.66 14.33
CA GLY A 91 -30.47 -5.69 15.09
C GLY A 91 -29.19 -5.79 14.24
N GLU A 92 -29.24 -5.84 12.91
CA GLU A 92 -28.03 -5.93 12.07
C GLU A 92 -27.36 -4.58 11.77
N SER A 93 -26.02 -4.61 11.65
CA SER A 93 -25.21 -3.47 11.23
C SER A 93 -25.57 -3.02 9.80
N GLN A 94 -25.58 -1.71 9.59
CA GLN A 94 -25.83 -1.07 8.29
C GLN A 94 -24.85 -1.55 7.21
N GLU A 95 -23.62 -1.91 7.59
CA GLU A 95 -22.60 -2.41 6.67
C GLU A 95 -22.93 -3.82 6.12
N LEU A 96 -23.56 -4.68 6.94
CA LEU A 96 -23.99 -6.02 6.52
C LEU A 96 -25.21 -5.95 5.61
N THR A 97 -26.16 -5.08 5.93
CA THR A 97 -27.34 -4.81 5.09
C THR A 97 -26.90 -4.30 3.71
N GLU A 98 -25.93 -3.39 3.67
CA GLU A 98 -25.37 -2.86 2.44
C GLU A 98 -24.65 -3.93 1.61
N LYS A 99 -23.86 -4.80 2.24
CA LYS A 99 -23.19 -5.92 1.55
C LYS A 99 -24.18 -6.91 0.94
N ARG A 100 -25.29 -7.22 1.63
CA ARG A 100 -26.33 -8.11 1.10
C ARG A 100 -27.08 -7.50 -0.08
N TYR A 101 -27.42 -6.22 0.01
CA TYR A 101 -28.02 -5.49 -1.12
C TYR A 101 -27.12 -5.48 -2.35
N TRP A 102 -25.82 -5.21 -2.18
CA TRP A 102 -24.86 -5.25 -3.29
C TRP A 102 -24.68 -6.64 -3.90
N LEU A 103 -24.76 -7.69 -3.08
CA LEU A 103 -24.74 -9.08 -3.55
C LEU A 103 -25.97 -9.39 -4.42
N HIS A 104 -27.17 -9.00 -3.97
CA HIS A 104 -28.40 -9.14 -4.75
C HIS A 104 -28.33 -8.37 -6.07
N TYR A 105 -27.89 -7.10 -6.01
CA TYR A 105 -27.68 -6.28 -7.19
C TYR A 105 -26.78 -6.96 -8.23
N PHE A 106 -25.69 -7.58 -7.76
CA PHE A 106 -24.77 -8.30 -8.63
C PHE A 106 -25.39 -9.55 -9.26
N GLN A 107 -26.13 -10.35 -8.47
CA GLN A 107 -26.82 -11.53 -8.97
C GLN A 107 -27.82 -11.17 -10.07
N VAL A 108 -28.65 -10.15 -9.83
CA VAL A 108 -29.62 -9.64 -10.81
C VAL A 108 -28.91 -9.14 -12.08
N ALA A 109 -27.77 -8.44 -11.95
CA ALA A 109 -27.00 -7.95 -13.09
C ALA A 109 -26.43 -9.09 -13.96
N GLN A 110 -25.95 -10.18 -13.34
CA GLN A 110 -25.47 -11.36 -14.07
C GLN A 110 -26.59 -12.09 -14.80
N LEU A 111 -27.75 -12.25 -14.16
CA LEU A 111 -28.93 -12.84 -14.78
C LEU A 111 -29.40 -12.02 -15.99
N LYS A 112 -29.49 -10.69 -15.86
CA LYS A 112 -29.82 -9.79 -16.97
C LYS A 112 -28.84 -9.91 -18.14
N LYS A 113 -27.54 -10.01 -17.84
CA LYS A 113 -26.49 -10.19 -18.86
C LYS A 113 -26.68 -11.50 -19.63
N ALA A 114 -26.94 -12.61 -18.93
CA ALA A 114 -27.16 -13.91 -19.56
C ALA A 114 -28.38 -13.87 -20.51
N VAL A 115 -29.49 -13.30 -20.06
CA VAL A 115 -30.71 -13.13 -20.87
C VAL A 115 -30.46 -12.26 -22.11
N ILE A 116 -29.72 -11.17 -21.98
CA ILE A 116 -29.38 -10.29 -23.12
C ILE A 116 -28.50 -11.01 -24.15
N LEU A 117 -27.50 -11.76 -23.71
CA LEU A 117 -26.62 -12.53 -24.59
C LEU A 117 -27.41 -13.58 -25.37
N GLN A 118 -28.31 -14.30 -24.70
CA GLN A 118 -29.15 -15.31 -25.33
C GLN A 118 -30.16 -14.69 -26.31
N ARG A 119 -30.80 -13.58 -25.94
CA ARG A 119 -31.65 -12.79 -26.86
C ARG A 119 -30.90 -12.34 -28.11
N ASN A 120 -29.65 -11.89 -27.95
CA ASN A 120 -28.81 -11.44 -29.07
C ASN A 120 -28.37 -12.61 -29.96
N LYS A 121 -28.17 -13.80 -29.37
CA LYS A 121 -27.95 -15.03 -30.12
C LYS A 121 -29.13 -15.32 -31.05
N TYR A 122 -30.37 -15.28 -30.55
CA TYR A 122 -31.56 -15.48 -31.38
C TYR A 122 -31.72 -14.43 -32.47
N LYS A 123 -31.43 -13.14 -32.17
CA LYS A 123 -31.43 -12.09 -33.21
C LYS A 123 -30.42 -12.36 -34.31
N ARG A 124 -29.26 -12.92 -33.96
CA ARG A 124 -28.19 -13.24 -34.92
C ARG A 124 -28.55 -14.47 -35.76
N GLU A 125 -29.10 -15.50 -35.14
CA GLU A 125 -29.58 -16.71 -35.84
C GLU A 125 -30.66 -16.37 -36.87
N GLU A 126 -31.66 -15.56 -36.49
CA GLU A 126 -32.70 -15.12 -37.43
C GLU A 126 -32.14 -14.24 -38.56
N TRP A 127 -31.13 -13.40 -38.27
CA TRP A 127 -30.47 -12.60 -39.30
C TRP A 127 -29.70 -13.49 -40.28
N ILE A 128 -29.00 -14.52 -39.78
CA ILE A 128 -28.29 -15.51 -40.61
C ILE A 128 -29.30 -16.30 -41.46
N GLU A 129 -30.41 -16.74 -40.88
CA GLU A 129 -31.47 -17.46 -41.59
C GLU A 129 -32.10 -16.59 -42.70
N LYS A 130 -32.34 -15.30 -42.45
CA LYS A 130 -32.80 -14.34 -43.46
C LYS A 130 -31.80 -14.11 -44.60
N GLN A 131 -30.49 -14.23 -44.33
CA GLN A 131 -29.42 -14.08 -45.33
C GLN A 131 -29.12 -15.37 -46.09
N GLN A 132 -29.42 -16.54 -45.51
CA GLN A 132 -29.23 -17.85 -46.14
C GLN A 132 -30.42 -18.30 -47.00
N ARG A 133 -31.57 -17.60 -46.94
CA ARG A 133 -32.68 -17.85 -47.87
C ARG A 133 -32.22 -17.64 -49.32
N PRO A 134 -32.46 -18.61 -50.22
CA PRO A 134 -32.14 -18.47 -51.64
C PRO A 134 -32.75 -17.19 -52.22
N LYS A 135 -31.98 -16.45 -53.04
CA LYS A 135 -32.44 -15.24 -53.72
C LYS A 135 -33.72 -15.44 -54.54
N SER A 136 -34.05 -16.68 -54.92
CA SER A 136 -35.27 -17.05 -55.64
C SER A 136 -36.56 -16.80 -54.85
N ILE A 137 -36.52 -16.81 -53.51
CA ILE A 137 -37.71 -16.55 -52.66
C ILE A 137 -37.82 -15.05 -52.33
N GLN A 138 -36.71 -14.31 -52.24
CA GLN A 138 -36.74 -12.85 -52.04
C GLN A 138 -37.27 -12.09 -53.26
N THR A 139 -37.08 -12.62 -54.48
CA THR A 139 -37.67 -12.06 -55.70
C THR A 139 -39.13 -12.44 -55.90
N LEU A 140 -39.62 -13.53 -55.30
CA LEU A 140 -41.02 -13.94 -55.46
C LEU A 140 -41.97 -12.98 -54.74
N ASP A 141 -41.63 -12.58 -53.51
CA ASP A 141 -42.41 -11.61 -52.72
C ASP A 141 -42.37 -10.18 -53.31
N GLN A 142 -41.36 -9.84 -54.10
CA GLN A 142 -41.29 -8.56 -54.83
C GLN A 142 -41.96 -8.61 -56.21
N SER A 143 -42.04 -9.79 -56.85
CA SER A 143 -42.65 -9.95 -58.18
C SER A 143 -44.19 -10.03 -58.15
N MET A 144 -44.80 -10.33 -57.01
CA MET A 144 -46.26 -10.38 -56.86
C MET A 144 -46.91 -8.98 -56.80
N ASN A 145 -46.11 -7.90 -56.70
CA ASN A 145 -46.60 -6.52 -56.60
C ASN A 145 -46.32 -5.65 -57.83
N SER A 146 -45.79 -6.21 -58.91
CA SER A 146 -45.65 -5.51 -60.19
C SER A 146 -46.63 -6.10 -61.19
N SER A 147 -47.82 -5.50 -61.27
CA SER A 147 -48.79 -5.71 -62.33
C SER A 147 -48.11 -5.54 -63.68
N ILE A 148 -47.89 -6.65 -64.38
CA ILE A 148 -47.45 -6.65 -65.77
C ILE A 148 -48.64 -6.16 -66.60
N ASN A 149 -48.64 -4.87 -66.88
CA ASN A 149 -49.57 -4.22 -67.80
C ASN A 149 -49.02 -4.48 -69.21
N ILE A 150 -49.42 -5.58 -69.85
CA ILE A 150 -49.20 -5.80 -71.28
C ILE A 150 -50.32 -5.04 -71.98
N SER A 151 -50.08 -3.78 -72.33
CA SER A 151 -50.94 -3.07 -73.27
C SER A 151 -50.46 -3.32 -74.70
N GLU A 152 -51.46 -3.56 -75.54
CA GLU A 152 -51.44 -3.78 -76.97
C GLU A 152 -50.62 -2.75 -77.78
N TYR A 153 -50.26 -3.19 -78.99
CA TYR A 153 -49.86 -2.38 -80.16
C TYR A 153 -48.49 -1.68 -80.11
N VAL A 154 -47.48 -2.28 -80.75
CA VAL A 154 -46.30 -1.56 -81.25
C VAL A 154 -46.33 -1.61 -82.78
N PRO A 155 -46.58 -0.50 -83.48
CA PRO A 155 -46.49 -0.46 -84.93
C PRO A 155 -45.02 -0.61 -85.34
N TYR A 156 -44.77 -1.31 -86.46
CA TYR A 156 -43.45 -1.50 -87.05
C TYR A 156 -42.80 -0.13 -87.30
N LYS A 157 -41.80 0.23 -86.48
CA LYS A 157 -40.95 1.41 -86.67
C LYS A 157 -40.10 1.24 -87.93
N SER A 158 -39.89 2.31 -88.68
CA SER A 158 -39.02 2.26 -89.86
C SER A 158 -37.56 2.01 -89.44
N PRO A 159 -36.70 1.46 -90.31
CA PRO A 159 -35.28 1.23 -89.98
C PRO A 159 -34.56 2.47 -89.45
N THR A 160 -34.95 3.67 -89.88
CA THR A 160 -34.41 4.95 -89.41
C THR A 160 -34.81 5.22 -87.95
N GLU A 161 -36.09 5.02 -87.60
CA GLU A 161 -36.59 5.19 -86.22
C GLU A 161 -36.03 4.13 -85.26
N MET A 162 -35.72 2.93 -85.77
CA MET A 162 -35.01 1.91 -85.01
C MET A 162 -33.56 2.33 -84.70
N ILE A 163 -32.88 2.98 -85.64
CA ILE A 163 -31.51 3.48 -85.43
C ILE A 163 -31.52 4.67 -84.47
N GLU A 164 -32.45 5.61 -84.63
CA GLU A 164 -32.60 6.77 -83.73
C GLU A 164 -32.93 6.32 -82.30
N SER A 165 -33.88 5.40 -82.12
CA SER A 165 -34.19 4.87 -80.78
C SER A 165 -33.06 4.04 -80.17
N TRP A 166 -32.23 3.38 -80.99
CA TRP A 166 -31.02 2.72 -80.51
C TRP A 166 -29.94 3.71 -80.07
N ILE A 167 -29.73 4.79 -80.83
CA ILE A 167 -28.82 5.90 -80.46
C ILE A 167 -29.27 6.54 -79.15
N ASP A 168 -30.56 6.87 -79.03
CA ASP A 168 -31.13 7.45 -77.80
C ASP A 168 -30.96 6.51 -76.59
N SER A 169 -31.13 5.20 -76.79
CA SER A 169 -30.89 4.21 -75.72
C SER A 169 -29.43 4.16 -75.28
N GLN A 170 -28.47 4.29 -76.22
CA GLN A 170 -27.04 4.33 -75.89
C GLN A 170 -26.66 5.64 -75.19
N VAL A 171 -27.19 6.79 -75.63
CA VAL A 171 -26.97 8.09 -74.97
C VAL A 171 -27.54 8.09 -73.56
N GLN A 172 -28.76 7.61 -73.36
CA GLN A 172 -29.37 7.47 -72.04
C GLN A 172 -28.61 6.49 -71.13
N SER A 173 -28.03 5.42 -71.69
CA SER A 173 -27.17 4.48 -70.94
C SER A 173 -25.88 5.16 -70.49
N SER A 174 -25.23 5.92 -71.37
CA SER A 174 -24.03 6.72 -71.06
C SER A 174 -24.30 7.75 -69.97
N ASP A 175 -25.41 8.49 -70.07
CA ASP A 175 -25.81 9.49 -69.07
C ASP A 175 -26.10 8.86 -67.70
N ARG A 176 -26.75 7.68 -67.68
CA ARG A 176 -26.95 6.92 -66.44
C ARG A 176 -25.63 6.45 -65.83
N GLN A 177 -24.63 6.08 -66.64
CA GLN A 177 -23.31 5.71 -66.15
C GLN A 177 -22.55 6.93 -65.61
N LEU A 178 -22.63 8.07 -66.28
CA LEU A 178 -22.03 9.33 -65.83
C LEU A 178 -22.64 9.82 -64.51
N GLN A 179 -23.97 9.75 -64.37
CA GLN A 179 -24.65 10.07 -63.11
C GLN A 179 -24.24 9.11 -61.97
N LYS A 180 -24.08 7.81 -62.25
CA LYS A 180 -23.57 6.85 -61.26
C LYS A 180 -22.14 7.17 -60.85
N PHE A 181 -21.28 7.54 -61.80
CA PHE A 181 -19.90 7.95 -61.53
C PHE A 181 -19.83 9.21 -60.67
N ASN A 182 -20.64 10.23 -60.97
CA ASN A 182 -20.72 11.46 -60.18
C ASN A 182 -21.22 11.20 -58.75
N LYS A 183 -22.25 10.35 -58.58
CA LYS A 183 -22.70 9.93 -57.23
C LYS A 183 -21.62 9.16 -56.46
N LEU A 184 -20.80 8.36 -57.14
CA LEU A 184 -19.67 7.64 -56.52
C LEU A 184 -18.54 8.59 -56.10
N GLN A 185 -18.23 9.60 -56.92
CA GLN A 185 -17.29 10.68 -56.58
C GLN A 185 -17.77 11.48 -55.36
N GLN A 186 -19.04 11.85 -55.33
CA GLN A 186 -19.64 12.59 -54.20
C GLN A 186 -19.60 11.77 -52.91
N LYS A 187 -19.95 10.48 -52.96
CA LYS A 187 -19.81 9.57 -51.81
C LYS A 187 -18.38 9.42 -51.33
N ARG A 188 -17.38 9.45 -52.22
CA ARG A 188 -15.96 9.42 -51.81
C ARG A 188 -15.57 10.67 -51.06
N LYS A 189 -15.98 11.86 -51.53
CA LYS A 189 -15.71 13.13 -50.84
C LYS A 189 -16.37 13.18 -49.45
N GLU A 190 -17.64 12.78 -49.34
CA GLU A 190 -18.35 12.72 -48.06
C GLU A 190 -17.68 11.76 -47.06
N LEU A 191 -17.17 10.61 -47.53
CA LEU A 191 -16.42 9.66 -46.69
C LEU A 191 -15.06 10.21 -46.24
N GLU A 192 -14.39 10.96 -47.11
CA GLU A 192 -13.11 11.61 -46.81
C GLU A 192 -13.29 12.74 -45.78
N GLU A 193 -14.32 13.58 -45.93
CA GLU A 193 -14.72 14.59 -44.94
C GLU A 193 -15.09 13.97 -43.58
N GLN A 194 -15.89 12.89 -43.58
CA GLN A 194 -16.22 12.17 -42.34
C GLN A 194 -14.98 11.58 -41.65
N THR A 195 -14.02 11.06 -42.43
CA THR A 195 -12.78 10.50 -41.89
C THR A 195 -11.89 11.62 -41.31
N GLN A 196 -11.84 12.78 -41.95
CA GLN A 196 -11.12 13.95 -41.43
C GLN A 196 -11.76 14.48 -40.14
N GLU A 197 -13.08 14.64 -40.08
CA GLU A 197 -13.78 15.04 -38.86
C GLU A 197 -13.55 14.07 -37.69
N GLU A 198 -13.56 12.75 -37.95
CA GLU A 198 -13.28 11.75 -36.91
C GLU A 198 -11.83 11.84 -36.41
N GLN A 199 -10.86 12.11 -37.30
CA GLN A 199 -9.47 12.32 -36.92
C GLN A 199 -9.29 13.60 -36.08
N GLU A 200 -9.96 14.69 -36.42
CA GLU A 200 -9.93 15.93 -35.64
C GLU A 200 -10.56 15.73 -34.25
N LYS A 201 -11.73 15.08 -34.17
CA LYS A 201 -12.37 14.71 -32.89
C LYS A 201 -11.47 13.81 -32.03
N TYR A 202 -10.69 12.92 -32.65
CA TYR A 202 -9.73 12.08 -31.93
C TYR A 202 -8.55 12.90 -31.40
N LYS A 203 -8.03 13.83 -32.20
CA LYS A 203 -6.94 14.74 -31.82
C LYS A 203 -7.34 15.63 -30.63
N GLU A 204 -8.53 16.21 -30.66
CA GLU A 204 -9.08 17.01 -29.57
C GLU A 204 -9.23 16.19 -28.27
N LYS A 205 -9.76 14.96 -28.37
CA LYS A 205 -9.85 14.04 -27.21
C LYS A 205 -8.48 13.73 -26.61
N LEU A 206 -7.45 13.53 -27.45
CA LEU A 206 -6.08 13.31 -26.97
C LEU A 206 -5.53 14.53 -26.24
N GLU A 207 -5.79 15.74 -26.74
CA GLU A 207 -5.35 16.98 -26.12
C GLU A 207 -5.99 17.18 -24.73
N ILE A 208 -7.30 16.95 -24.60
CA ILE A 208 -8.01 16.98 -23.32
C ILE A 208 -7.42 15.96 -22.32
N ILE A 209 -7.10 14.74 -22.77
CA ILE A 209 -6.48 13.71 -21.92
C ILE A 209 -5.09 14.15 -21.46
N GLN A 210 -4.29 14.74 -22.35
CA GLN A 210 -2.96 15.24 -22.01
C GLN A 210 -3.04 16.40 -21.01
N GLU A 211 -3.98 17.34 -21.20
CA GLU A 211 -4.17 18.47 -20.29
C GLU A 211 -4.63 17.99 -18.91
N LYS A 212 -5.55 17.01 -18.85
CA LYS A 212 -5.99 16.38 -17.60
C LYS A 212 -4.83 15.68 -16.89
N LYS A 213 -3.94 15.00 -17.63
CA LYS A 213 -2.72 14.39 -17.06
C LYS A 213 -1.77 15.46 -16.50
N LYS A 214 -1.57 16.58 -17.21
CA LYS A 214 -0.75 17.71 -16.73
C LYS A 214 -1.32 18.30 -15.45
N LYS A 215 -2.63 18.59 -15.40
CA LYS A 215 -3.33 19.10 -14.19
C LYS A 215 -3.21 18.13 -13.00
N ASN A 216 -3.41 16.83 -13.23
CA ASN A 216 -3.25 15.81 -12.18
C ASN A 216 -1.81 15.71 -11.66
N ARG A 217 -0.81 15.80 -12.56
CA ARG A 217 0.60 15.80 -12.17
C ARG A 217 0.95 17.02 -11.30
N LEU A 218 0.45 18.19 -11.67
CA LEU A 218 0.65 19.42 -10.90
C LEU A 218 0.00 19.34 -9.51
N ASN A 219 -1.23 18.85 -9.42
CA ASN A 219 -1.93 18.68 -8.14
C ASN A 219 -1.20 17.69 -7.22
N ASN A 220 -0.74 16.55 -7.75
CA ASN A 220 0.07 15.60 -6.99
C ASN A 220 1.39 16.23 -6.49
N LEU A 221 2.05 17.06 -7.31
CA LEU A 221 3.27 17.74 -6.91
C LEU A 221 3.01 18.74 -5.77
N LYS A 222 1.92 19.53 -5.87
CA LYS A 222 1.50 20.46 -4.82
C LYS A 222 1.15 19.73 -3.52
N GLN A 223 0.43 18.61 -3.57
CA GLN A 223 0.13 17.79 -2.39
C GLN A 223 1.40 17.23 -1.74
N LYS A 224 2.34 16.68 -2.52
CA LYS A 224 3.62 16.20 -1.99
C LYS A 224 4.44 17.32 -1.32
N SER A 225 4.46 18.51 -1.94
CA SER A 225 5.12 19.68 -1.35
C SER A 225 4.48 20.11 -0.04
N GLN A 226 3.15 20.10 0.06
CA GLN A 226 2.43 20.40 1.30
C GLN A 226 2.70 19.36 2.40
N ILE A 227 2.74 18.08 2.06
CA ILE A 227 3.10 17.01 3.02
C ILE A 227 4.52 17.23 3.53
N ALA A 228 5.48 17.47 2.66
CA ALA A 228 6.86 17.75 3.05
C ALA A 228 6.97 18.97 3.98
N ARG A 229 6.24 20.07 3.70
CA ARG A 229 6.20 21.24 4.59
C ARG A 229 5.60 20.92 5.95
N LYS A 230 4.54 20.10 6.01
CA LYS A 230 3.93 19.66 7.28
C LYS A 230 4.88 18.78 8.09
N ASP A 231 5.62 17.89 7.44
CA ASP A 231 6.57 17.00 8.11
C ASP A 231 7.78 17.78 8.65
N VAL A 232 8.30 18.75 7.89
CA VAL A 232 9.34 19.67 8.38
C VAL A 232 8.83 20.48 9.58
N SER A 233 7.61 21.01 9.52
CA SER A 233 6.99 21.77 10.63
C SER A 233 6.85 20.91 11.90
N LYS A 234 6.35 19.68 11.77
CA LYS A 234 6.25 18.73 12.90
C LYS A 234 7.61 18.36 13.46
N SER A 235 8.61 18.14 12.60
CA SER A 235 9.97 17.85 13.04
C SER A 235 10.57 19.02 13.80
N LEU A 236 10.29 20.26 13.36
CA LEU A 236 10.72 21.47 14.05
C LEU A 236 10.05 21.56 15.43
N GLU A 237 8.74 21.31 15.51
CA GLU A 237 7.95 21.34 16.75
C GLU A 237 8.43 20.28 17.76
N VAL A 238 8.74 19.06 17.31
CA VAL A 238 9.32 18.02 18.15
C VAL A 238 10.71 18.43 18.64
N SER A 239 11.52 19.05 17.78
CA SER A 239 12.85 19.54 18.16
C SER A 239 12.79 20.64 19.22
N THR A 240 11.88 21.61 19.09
CA THR A 240 11.67 22.64 20.11
C THR A 240 11.16 22.04 21.42
N LYS A 241 10.16 21.15 21.37
CA LYS A 241 9.65 20.44 22.57
C LYS A 241 10.74 19.62 23.26
N MET A 242 11.61 18.96 22.50
CA MET A 242 12.73 18.20 23.06
C MET A 242 13.74 19.11 23.74
N LYS A 243 14.07 20.26 23.15
CA LYS A 243 14.96 21.26 23.77
C LYS A 243 14.39 21.79 25.09
N THR A 244 13.10 22.09 25.15
CA THR A 244 12.45 22.55 26.39
C THR A 244 12.45 21.47 27.46
N VAL A 245 12.15 20.21 27.11
CA VAL A 245 12.21 19.08 28.08
C VAL A 245 13.63 18.89 28.61
N ILE A 246 14.65 18.93 27.75
CA ILE A 246 16.06 18.83 28.18
C ILE A 246 16.42 19.98 29.13
N GLN A 247 15.93 21.20 28.87
CA GLN A 247 16.20 22.36 29.71
C GLN A 247 15.50 22.27 31.07
N GLU A 248 14.25 21.81 31.10
CA GLU A 248 13.51 21.53 32.34
C GLU A 248 14.17 20.42 33.16
N GLU A 249 14.64 19.35 32.52
CA GLU A 249 15.31 18.23 33.19
C GLU A 249 16.67 18.65 33.77
N LYS A 250 17.43 19.49 33.05
CA LYS A 250 18.65 20.12 33.58
C LYS A 250 18.34 20.99 34.80
N TYR A 251 17.27 21.77 34.77
CA TYR A 251 16.87 22.59 35.90
C TYR A 251 16.44 21.76 37.12
N LYS A 252 15.64 20.72 36.92
CA LYS A 252 15.26 19.77 37.99
C LYS A 252 16.48 19.08 38.60
N ASN A 253 17.43 18.63 37.78
CA ASN A 253 18.67 18.03 38.26
C ASN A 253 19.55 19.03 39.04
N ALA A 254 19.59 20.30 38.63
CA ALA A 254 20.29 21.35 39.37
C ALA A 254 19.63 21.61 40.74
N GLN A 255 18.28 21.66 40.80
CA GLN A 255 17.54 21.80 42.05
C GLN A 255 17.78 20.60 43.00
N LEU A 256 17.77 19.37 42.47
CA LEU A 256 18.07 18.17 43.24
C LEU A 256 19.48 18.21 43.85
N LYS A 257 20.49 18.61 43.07
CA LYS A 257 21.86 18.78 43.57
C LYS A 257 21.92 19.83 44.68
N LYS A 258 21.21 20.96 44.53
CA LYS A 258 21.15 22.01 45.55
C LYS A 258 20.55 21.50 46.85
N LEU A 259 19.43 20.77 46.78
CA LEU A 259 18.78 20.15 47.95
C LEU A 259 19.71 19.15 48.64
N GLN A 260 20.45 18.36 47.85
CA GLN A 260 21.39 17.37 48.37
C GLN A 260 22.58 18.05 49.08
N THR A 261 23.08 19.17 48.56
CA THR A 261 24.10 19.98 49.24
C THR A 261 23.57 20.62 50.53
N GLU A 262 22.33 21.13 50.54
CA GLU A 262 21.71 21.69 51.75
C GLU A 262 21.54 20.62 52.85
N GLN A 263 21.09 19.41 52.50
CA GLN A 263 21.00 18.29 53.45
C GLN A 263 22.37 17.88 54.00
N ASN A 264 23.43 17.92 53.17
CA ASN A 264 24.79 17.62 53.62
C ASN A 264 25.33 18.70 54.58
N ILE A 265 25.03 19.97 54.30
CA ILE A 265 25.36 21.09 55.20
C ILE A 265 24.62 20.93 56.53
N GLU A 266 23.32 20.60 56.51
CA GLU A 266 22.53 20.38 57.74
C GLU A 266 23.09 19.23 58.59
N LYS A 267 23.47 18.11 57.95
CA LYS A 267 24.14 16.99 58.63
C LYS A 267 25.48 17.39 59.23
N ALA A 268 26.27 18.19 58.52
CA ALA A 268 27.53 18.71 59.04
C ALA A 268 27.29 19.65 60.24
N GLN A 269 26.28 20.50 60.17
CA GLN A 269 25.89 21.41 61.26
C GLN A 269 25.50 20.62 62.52
N LYS A 270 24.66 19.58 62.39
CA LYS A 270 24.29 18.70 63.51
C LYS A 270 25.50 18.02 64.16
N ARG A 271 26.51 17.63 63.37
CA ARG A 271 27.77 17.09 63.91
C ARG A 271 28.55 18.14 64.67
N VAL A 272 28.63 19.36 64.15
CA VAL A 272 29.28 20.48 64.86
C VAL A 272 28.57 20.77 66.18
N ASP A 273 27.25 20.78 66.21
CA ASP A 273 26.49 21.04 67.43
C ASP A 273 26.62 19.88 68.44
N GLN A 274 26.68 18.63 67.98
CA GLN A 274 27.05 17.50 68.84
C GLN A 274 28.43 17.66 69.45
N ILE A 275 29.45 18.05 68.65
CA ILE A 275 30.80 18.28 69.16
C ILE A 275 30.82 19.41 70.19
N LYS A 276 30.09 20.51 69.94
CA LYS A 276 29.95 21.61 70.91
C LYS A 276 29.34 21.11 72.22
N GLN A 277 28.27 20.32 72.15
CA GLN A 277 27.63 19.78 73.35
C GLN A 277 28.58 18.88 74.13
N THR A 278 29.26 17.94 73.46
CA THR A 278 30.25 17.07 74.12
C THR A 278 31.38 17.88 74.75
N TYR A 279 31.80 18.99 74.13
CA TYR A 279 32.82 19.87 74.70
C TYR A 279 32.33 20.60 75.95
N VAL A 280 31.08 21.07 75.96
CA VAL A 280 30.44 21.67 77.14
C VAL A 280 30.35 20.65 78.27
N ASP A 281 29.87 19.43 77.98
CA ASP A 281 29.76 18.36 78.97
C ASP A 281 31.13 18.04 79.62
N VAL A 282 32.20 17.98 78.82
CA VAL A 282 33.58 17.78 79.31
C VAL A 282 34.06 18.94 80.18
N LEU A 283 33.69 20.18 79.85
CA LEU A 283 34.03 21.34 80.67
C LEU A 283 33.31 21.31 82.02
N GLU A 284 32.02 20.98 82.04
CA GLU A 284 31.24 20.84 83.27
C GLU A 284 31.77 19.71 84.16
N GLU A 285 32.13 18.57 83.57
CA GLU A 285 32.74 17.46 84.30
C GLU A 285 34.08 17.86 84.92
N LYS A 286 34.93 18.58 84.17
CA LYS A 286 36.18 19.12 84.72
C LYS A 286 35.93 20.11 85.85
N GLN A 287 34.92 20.96 85.75
CA GLN A 287 34.56 21.90 86.80
C GLN A 287 34.11 21.18 88.08
N LYS A 288 33.25 20.16 87.96
CA LYS A 288 32.86 19.31 89.10
C LYS A 288 34.06 18.65 89.78
N ILE A 289 35.00 18.10 89.00
CA ILE A 289 36.22 17.49 89.54
C ILE A 289 37.05 18.54 90.32
N TYR A 290 37.11 19.78 89.84
CA TYR A 290 37.81 20.86 90.53
C TYR A 290 37.12 21.22 91.86
N GLU A 291 35.80 21.38 91.85
CA GLU A 291 35.01 21.68 93.05
C GLU A 291 35.12 20.55 94.09
N GLU A 292 35.06 19.28 93.65
CA GLU A 292 35.21 18.12 94.53
C GLU A 292 36.60 18.05 95.16
N LYS A 293 37.66 18.33 94.37
CA LYS A 293 39.03 18.45 94.90
C LYS A 293 39.17 19.58 95.91
N LEU A 294 38.53 20.73 95.66
CA LEU A 294 38.53 21.85 96.60
C LEU A 294 37.85 21.45 97.93
N HIS A 295 36.70 20.78 97.86
CA HIS A 295 36.01 20.27 99.05
C HIS A 295 36.81 19.21 99.80
N GLN A 296 37.55 18.34 99.11
CA GLN A 296 38.48 17.40 99.78
C GLN A 296 39.61 18.13 100.52
N VAL A 297 40.18 19.18 99.92
CA VAL A 297 41.23 19.98 100.56
C VAL A 297 40.68 20.68 101.80
N LEU A 298 39.48 21.26 101.72
CA LEU A 298 38.83 21.91 102.87
C LEU A 298 38.52 20.90 103.99
N ARG A 299 37.96 19.73 103.68
CA ARG A 299 37.71 18.68 104.68
C ARG A 299 38.99 18.23 105.39
N LYS A 300 40.06 18.01 104.65
CA LYS A 300 41.36 17.66 105.24
C LYS A 300 41.91 18.75 106.15
N LYS A 301 41.65 20.03 105.83
CA LYS A 301 42.02 21.15 106.69
C LYS A 301 41.20 21.14 107.98
N ASP A 302 39.88 20.95 107.90
CA ASP A 302 39.00 20.87 109.08
C ASP A 302 39.37 19.68 109.98
N GLU A 303 39.70 18.52 109.39
CA GLU A 303 40.20 17.34 110.10
C GLU A 303 41.54 17.62 110.81
N GLN A 304 42.46 18.34 110.16
CA GLN A 304 43.72 18.77 110.77
C GLN A 304 43.48 19.75 111.93
N ASP A 305 42.57 20.71 111.75
CA ASP A 305 42.23 21.70 112.78
C ASP A 305 41.52 21.02 113.99
N GLN A 306 40.68 20.01 113.75
CA GLN A 306 40.08 19.17 114.80
C GLN A 306 41.12 18.31 115.53
N GLN A 307 42.06 17.69 114.80
CA GLN A 307 43.15 16.93 115.41
C GLN A 307 44.02 17.84 116.29
N LEU A 308 44.32 19.06 115.84
CA LEU A 308 45.05 20.06 116.62
C LEU A 308 44.27 20.47 117.89
N MET A 309 42.94 20.60 117.79
CA MET A 309 42.07 20.91 118.93
C MET A 309 42.01 19.77 119.94
N GLN A 310 41.87 18.52 119.47
CA GLN A 310 41.91 17.34 120.33
C GLN A 310 43.26 17.20 121.03
N GLN A 311 44.35 17.46 120.31
CA GLN A 311 45.69 17.45 120.88
C GLN A 311 45.84 18.50 121.99
N ARG A 312 45.35 19.73 121.78
CA ARG A 312 45.31 20.78 122.82
C ARG A 312 44.42 20.41 124.01
N LEU A 313 43.28 19.75 123.80
CA LEU A 313 42.39 19.29 124.88
C LEU A 313 43.05 18.17 125.69
N GLN A 314 43.81 17.29 125.04
CA GLN A 314 44.58 16.22 125.68
C GLN A 314 45.74 16.81 126.50
N ASP A 315 46.42 17.83 125.98
CA ASP A 315 47.45 18.58 126.71
C ASP A 315 46.87 19.25 127.99
N ILE A 316 45.68 19.84 127.90
CA ILE A 316 44.97 20.46 129.05
C ILE A 316 44.51 19.41 130.08
N GLN A 317 44.13 18.19 129.66
CA GLN A 317 43.83 17.08 130.59
C GLN A 317 45.08 16.57 131.30
N THR A 318 46.23 16.55 130.62
CA THR A 318 47.53 16.19 131.24
C THR A 318 48.10 17.27 132.15
N GLU A 319 47.67 18.52 132.07
CA GLU A 319 48.05 19.59 133.02
C GLU A 319 47.44 19.45 134.42
N ARG A 320 46.37 18.64 134.61
CA ARG A 320 45.72 18.45 135.92
C ARG A 320 46.15 17.21 136.70
N THR A 321 47.02 16.37 136.14
CA THR A 321 47.65 15.28 136.91
C THR A 321 49.14 15.19 136.58
N ASN A 322 49.94 15.47 137.61
CA ASN A 322 51.39 15.25 137.71
C ASN A 322 52.32 16.40 137.28
N LYS A 323 52.75 17.15 138.30
CA LYS A 323 54.17 17.46 138.47
C LYS A 323 54.93 16.14 138.65
N SER A 324 55.81 15.77 137.72
CA SER A 324 57.18 15.38 138.09
C SER A 324 58.10 15.29 136.89
N ILE A 325 59.32 15.70 137.15
CA ILE A 325 60.49 15.77 136.28
C ILE A 325 60.90 14.36 135.83
N LYS A 326 61.06 14.15 134.53
CA LYS A 326 61.99 13.15 133.99
C LYS A 326 62.80 13.73 132.83
N LYS A 327 64.12 13.78 133.06
CA LYS A 327 65.15 13.92 132.03
C LYS A 327 64.92 12.87 130.95
N ILE A 328 64.69 13.31 129.71
CA ILE A 328 64.69 12.45 128.53
C ILE A 328 65.77 12.97 127.58
N ARG A 329 66.67 12.06 127.21
CA ARG A 329 67.84 12.27 126.36
C ARG A 329 67.45 12.96 125.06
N LYS A 330 68.34 13.83 124.57
CA LYS A 330 68.34 14.30 123.17
C LYS A 330 68.20 13.08 122.25
N SER A 331 67.04 12.88 121.66
CA SER A 331 66.87 11.93 120.57
C SER A 331 67.56 12.53 119.36
N ASN A 332 68.40 11.73 118.72
CA ASN A 332 69.07 12.09 117.47
C ASN A 332 68.02 12.58 116.47
N GLU A 333 68.16 13.82 115.98
CA GLU A 333 67.26 14.39 114.97
C GLU A 333 67.12 13.53 113.70
N TRP A 334 68.07 12.60 113.50
CA TRP A 334 68.07 11.62 112.42
C TRP A 334 67.07 10.47 112.63
N SER A 335 66.73 10.06 113.87
CA SER A 335 65.84 8.89 114.07
C SER A 335 64.36 9.19 113.84
N THR A 336 63.94 10.46 113.89
CA THR A 336 62.58 10.92 113.57
C THR A 336 62.48 11.51 112.15
N LYS A 337 63.56 12.11 111.61
CA LYS A 337 63.56 12.62 110.22
C LYS A 337 63.76 11.53 109.17
N LEU A 338 64.49 10.44 109.44
CA LEU A 338 64.73 9.37 108.44
C LEU A 338 63.45 8.70 107.93
N PRO A 339 62.55 8.19 108.79
CA PRO A 339 61.35 7.49 108.34
C PRO A 339 60.40 8.40 107.54
N LEU A 340 60.35 9.70 107.88
CA LEU A 340 59.56 10.70 107.17
C LEU A 340 60.18 11.10 105.82
N LEU A 341 61.51 11.16 105.71
CA LEU A 341 62.21 11.37 104.44
C LEU A 341 62.09 10.14 103.53
N ILE A 342 62.23 8.94 104.08
CA ILE A 342 62.06 7.68 103.35
C ILE A 342 60.62 7.55 102.86
N SER A 343 59.60 7.72 103.71
CA SER A 343 58.19 7.65 103.29
C SER A 343 57.78 8.76 102.32
N ARG A 344 58.31 9.98 102.44
CA ARG A 344 58.09 11.06 101.47
C ARG A 344 58.76 10.76 100.13
N SER A 345 59.97 10.19 100.14
CA SER A 345 60.66 9.74 98.94
C SER A 345 59.99 8.53 98.28
N GLU A 346 59.45 7.58 99.06
CA GLU A 346 58.69 6.43 98.57
C GLU A 346 57.33 6.83 98.01
N ALA A 347 56.64 7.80 98.62
CA ALA A 347 55.39 8.35 98.08
C ALA A 347 55.63 9.13 96.78
N GLN A 348 56.74 9.88 96.70
CA GLN A 348 57.18 10.52 95.46
C GLN A 348 57.56 9.47 94.39
N PHE A 349 58.29 8.42 94.76
CA PHE A 349 58.63 7.31 93.85
C PHE A 349 57.39 6.54 93.39
N LYS A 350 56.44 6.22 94.27
CA LYS A 350 55.16 5.58 93.90
C LYS A 350 54.33 6.47 92.99
N ASN A 351 54.28 7.78 93.22
CA ASN A 351 53.55 8.69 92.35
C ASN A 351 54.21 8.84 90.97
N VAL A 352 55.53 8.92 90.90
CA VAL A 352 56.27 8.94 89.63
C VAL A 352 56.12 7.60 88.90
N TYR A 353 56.20 6.49 89.63
CA TYR A 353 55.98 5.15 89.08
C TYR A 353 54.56 4.97 88.55
N ASN A 354 53.54 5.37 89.31
CA ASN A 354 52.14 5.28 88.89
C ASN A 354 51.83 6.23 87.73
N SER A 355 52.43 7.43 87.69
CA SER A 355 52.29 8.37 86.57
C SER A 355 52.96 7.84 85.30
N ASN A 356 54.16 7.27 85.42
CA ASN A 356 54.86 6.64 84.30
C ASN A 356 54.12 5.39 83.82
N LEU A 357 53.61 4.56 84.73
CA LEU A 357 52.82 3.38 84.40
C LEU A 357 51.50 3.77 83.70
N ALA A 358 50.81 4.79 84.19
CA ALA A 358 49.61 5.32 83.55
C ALA A 358 49.92 5.87 82.14
N SER A 359 51.05 6.57 81.97
CA SER A 359 51.51 7.06 80.66
C SER A 359 51.83 5.91 79.68
N VAL A 360 52.48 4.84 80.15
CA VAL A 360 52.79 3.65 79.35
C VAL A 360 51.50 2.91 78.96
N ILE A 361 50.56 2.74 79.90
CA ILE A 361 49.25 2.13 79.64
C ILE A 361 48.46 2.98 78.62
N GLU A 362 48.46 4.31 78.76
CA GLU A 362 47.77 5.20 77.83
C GLU A 362 48.41 5.17 76.43
N LYS A 363 49.74 5.08 76.33
CA LYS A 363 50.45 4.89 75.06
C LYS A 363 50.08 3.56 74.40
N PHE A 364 50.06 2.47 75.16
CA PHE A 364 49.64 1.15 74.67
C PHE A 364 48.19 1.14 74.19
N GLN A 365 47.26 1.70 74.97
CA GLN A 365 45.86 1.81 74.58
C GLN A 365 45.65 2.69 73.35
N LYS A 366 46.42 3.78 73.20
CA LYS A 366 46.39 4.62 71.98
C LYS A 366 46.94 3.88 70.77
N GLU A 367 48.00 3.09 70.92
CA GLU A 367 48.54 2.25 69.85
C GLU A 367 47.57 1.13 69.45
N GLU A 368 46.97 0.43 70.39
CA GLU A 368 45.95 -0.59 70.09
C GLU A 368 44.73 0.04 69.40
N LYS A 369 44.23 1.18 69.89
CA LYS A 369 43.12 1.88 69.22
C LYS A 369 43.49 2.33 67.80
N LYS A 370 44.74 2.73 67.55
CA LYS A 370 45.23 3.05 66.20
C LYS A 370 45.29 1.82 65.31
N LYS A 371 45.83 0.69 65.80
CA LYS A 371 45.86 -0.58 65.08
C LYS A 371 44.44 -1.08 64.75
N LEU A 372 43.51 -1.01 65.71
CA LEU A 372 42.13 -1.43 65.52
C LEU A 372 41.38 -0.55 64.50
N LYS A 373 41.62 0.77 64.51
CA LYS A 373 41.06 1.70 63.50
C LYS A 373 41.61 1.42 62.11
N LEU A 374 42.91 1.12 61.99
CA LEU A 374 43.54 0.76 60.73
C LEU A 374 42.94 -0.54 60.17
N HIS A 375 42.77 -1.57 61.02
CA HIS A 375 42.19 -2.85 60.60
C HIS A 375 40.74 -2.71 60.12
N LYS A 376 39.91 -1.96 60.86
CA LYS A 376 38.53 -1.65 60.42
C LYS A 376 38.49 -0.87 59.11
N SER A 377 39.41 0.08 58.90
CA SER A 377 39.51 0.82 57.63
C SER A 377 39.87 -0.10 56.47
N GLN A 378 40.79 -1.04 56.68
CA GLN A 378 41.20 -2.01 55.66
C GLN A 378 40.10 -3.02 55.33
N GLU A 379 39.29 -3.44 56.32
CA GLU A 379 38.12 -4.29 56.07
C GLU A 379 37.05 -3.57 55.24
N ILE A 380 36.74 -2.31 55.57
CA ILE A 380 35.79 -1.50 54.80
C ILE A 380 36.28 -1.27 53.36
N GLU A 381 37.59 -1.04 53.19
CA GLU A 381 38.19 -0.86 51.86
C GLU A 381 38.14 -2.15 51.04
N LYS A 382 38.38 -3.31 51.66
CA LYS A 382 38.21 -4.62 51.01
C LYS A 382 36.76 -4.88 50.60
N GLU A 383 35.78 -4.60 51.46
CA GLU A 383 34.36 -4.74 51.13
C GLU A 383 33.95 -3.84 49.96
N GLN A 384 34.42 -2.58 49.94
CA GLN A 384 34.16 -1.67 48.82
C GLN A 384 34.78 -2.14 47.51
N VAL A 385 36.00 -2.68 47.54
CA VAL A 385 36.65 -3.25 46.35
C VAL A 385 35.88 -4.48 45.83
N GLU A 386 35.40 -5.34 46.72
CA GLU A 386 34.59 -6.51 46.36
C GLU A 386 33.25 -6.08 45.74
N GLU A 387 32.58 -5.06 46.31
CA GLU A 387 31.32 -4.51 45.78
C GLU A 387 31.52 -3.86 44.40
N ILE A 388 32.63 -3.15 44.20
CA ILE A 388 32.99 -2.55 42.89
C ILE A 388 33.24 -3.66 41.85
N LYS A 389 33.99 -4.72 42.19
CA LYS A 389 34.21 -5.85 41.28
C LYS A 389 32.91 -6.54 40.89
N GLN A 390 32.00 -6.77 41.84
CA GLN A 390 30.68 -7.36 41.54
C GLN A 390 29.85 -6.45 40.62
N LYS A 391 29.88 -5.13 40.83
CA LYS A 391 29.21 -4.16 39.94
C LYS A 391 29.82 -4.15 38.54
N GLU A 392 31.14 -4.23 38.42
CA GLU A 392 31.83 -4.33 37.13
C GLU A 392 31.49 -5.63 36.39
N GLU A 393 31.44 -6.77 37.07
CA GLU A 393 31.02 -8.04 36.45
C GLU A 393 29.57 -8.00 35.98
N GLN A 394 28.66 -7.46 36.80
CA GLN A 394 27.27 -7.27 36.38
C GLN A 394 27.16 -6.33 35.18
N PHE A 395 27.98 -5.27 35.13
CA PHE A 395 28.01 -4.36 33.99
C PHE A 395 28.52 -5.05 32.72
N LYS A 396 29.62 -5.81 32.81
CA LYS A 396 30.16 -6.62 31.70
C LYS A 396 29.12 -7.61 31.17
N LYS A 397 28.41 -8.29 32.07
CA LYS A 397 27.35 -9.25 31.71
C LYS A 397 26.20 -8.56 30.97
N ARG A 398 25.67 -7.45 31.50
CA ARG A 398 24.61 -6.65 30.84
C ARG A 398 25.04 -6.12 29.47
N TYR A 399 26.30 -5.71 29.32
CA TYR A 399 26.82 -5.23 28.05
C TYR A 399 26.95 -6.36 27.02
N SER A 400 27.47 -7.53 27.44
CA SER A 400 27.52 -8.75 26.64
C SER A 400 26.12 -9.18 26.16
N ASP A 401 25.12 -9.17 27.06
CA ASP A 401 23.76 -9.56 26.70
C ASP A 401 23.13 -8.57 25.71
N LYS A 402 23.39 -7.26 25.85
CA LYS A 402 22.98 -6.26 24.87
C LYS A 402 23.64 -6.50 23.51
N LEU A 403 24.94 -6.80 23.49
CA LEU A 403 25.67 -7.15 22.25
C LEU A 403 25.03 -8.34 21.54
N LYS A 404 24.73 -9.43 22.28
CA LYS A 404 24.02 -10.59 21.72
C LYS A 404 22.64 -10.24 21.15
N GLN A 405 21.89 -9.35 21.83
CA GLN A 405 20.61 -8.89 21.32
C GLN A 405 20.74 -8.06 20.02
N PHE A 406 21.78 -7.24 19.90
CA PHE A 406 22.06 -6.50 18.67
C PHE A 406 22.47 -7.44 17.54
N GLU A 407 23.32 -8.43 17.81
CA GLU A 407 23.73 -9.44 16.82
C GLU A 407 22.50 -10.21 16.29
N ASN A 408 21.63 -10.69 17.19
CA ASN A 408 20.40 -11.39 16.83
C ASN A 408 19.44 -10.50 16.02
N LYS A 409 19.38 -9.19 16.32
CA LYS A 409 18.59 -8.24 15.51
C LYS A 409 19.20 -8.05 14.13
N ARG A 410 20.54 -7.98 14.02
CA ARG A 410 21.24 -7.86 12.73
C ARG A 410 20.97 -9.08 11.86
N GLN A 411 21.11 -10.29 12.39
CA GLN A 411 20.84 -11.54 11.68
C GLN A 411 19.39 -11.60 11.16
N LYS A 412 18.40 -11.25 12.00
CA LYS A 412 16.99 -11.18 11.56
C LYS A 412 16.73 -10.15 10.45
N ILE A 413 17.52 -9.08 10.41
CA ILE A 413 17.41 -8.08 9.34
C ILE A 413 18.06 -8.61 8.07
N GLU A 414 19.25 -9.21 8.16
CA GLU A 414 19.93 -9.86 7.03
C GLU A 414 19.05 -10.95 6.40
N GLU A 415 18.42 -11.82 7.19
CA GLU A 415 17.47 -12.84 6.71
C GLU A 415 16.29 -12.22 5.94
N LYS A 416 15.72 -11.12 6.46
CA LYS A 416 14.62 -10.42 5.79
C LYS A 416 15.05 -9.78 4.48
N PHE A 417 16.26 -9.23 4.41
CA PHE A 417 16.80 -8.67 3.18
C PHE A 417 17.06 -9.78 2.16
N ALA A 418 17.68 -10.89 2.56
CA ALA A 418 17.91 -12.03 1.69
C ALA A 418 16.61 -12.60 1.09
N GLN A 419 15.57 -12.78 1.91
CA GLN A 419 14.25 -13.21 1.42
C GLN A 419 13.62 -12.23 0.44
N LYS A 420 13.75 -10.92 0.70
CA LYS A 420 13.22 -9.88 -0.17
C LYS A 420 13.94 -9.85 -1.52
N ASP A 421 15.26 -10.03 -1.51
CA ASP A 421 16.07 -10.06 -2.73
C ASP A 421 15.76 -11.31 -3.55
N GLN A 422 15.62 -12.48 -2.91
CA GLN A 422 15.19 -13.70 -3.58
C GLN A 422 13.81 -13.53 -4.24
N TYR A 423 12.83 -12.96 -3.52
CA TYR A 423 11.51 -12.69 -4.07
C TYR A 423 11.57 -11.72 -5.27
N LEU A 424 12.42 -10.70 -5.22
CA LEU A 424 12.62 -9.76 -6.33
C LEU A 424 13.21 -10.45 -7.56
N VAL A 425 14.19 -11.33 -7.37
CA VAL A 425 14.80 -12.12 -8.45
C VAL A 425 13.75 -13.04 -9.10
N GLU A 426 13.00 -13.80 -8.30
CA GLU A 426 11.94 -14.68 -8.80
C GLU A 426 10.85 -13.90 -9.54
N HIS A 427 10.44 -12.75 -9.01
CA HIS A 427 9.42 -11.91 -9.64
C HIS A 427 9.92 -11.31 -10.97
N LEU A 428 11.18 -10.87 -11.04
CA LEU A 428 11.78 -10.38 -12.28
C LEU A 428 11.88 -11.48 -13.33
N GLN A 429 12.31 -12.68 -12.94
CA GLN A 429 12.41 -13.83 -13.83
C GLN A 429 11.04 -14.20 -14.41
N LYS A 430 10.01 -14.32 -13.55
CA LYS A 430 8.64 -14.58 -13.98
C LYS A 430 8.10 -13.52 -14.93
N LYS A 431 8.45 -12.25 -14.71
CA LYS A 431 8.05 -11.14 -15.61
C LYS A 431 8.73 -11.22 -16.96
N LYS A 432 10.00 -11.64 -16.99
CA LYS A 432 10.74 -11.85 -18.22
C LYS A 432 10.12 -12.99 -19.04
N GLU A 433 9.83 -14.12 -18.41
CA GLU A 433 9.16 -15.26 -19.04
C GLU A 433 7.76 -14.89 -19.56
N GLU A 434 6.94 -14.20 -18.76
CA GLU A 434 5.62 -13.69 -19.18
C GLU A 434 5.71 -12.72 -20.38
N LEU A 435 6.85 -12.05 -20.61
CA LEU A 435 7.05 -11.15 -21.75
C LEU A 435 7.55 -11.91 -22.97
N GLU A 436 8.52 -12.82 -22.78
CA GLU A 436 9.02 -13.71 -23.83
C GLU A 436 7.88 -14.48 -24.49
N GLU A 437 6.98 -15.08 -23.70
CA GLU A 437 5.81 -15.81 -24.21
C GLU A 437 4.87 -14.92 -25.05
N LYS A 438 4.72 -13.65 -24.66
CA LYS A 438 3.91 -12.69 -25.43
C LYS A 438 4.59 -12.30 -26.73
N PHE A 439 5.91 -12.15 -26.72
CA PHE A 439 6.67 -11.86 -27.93
C PHE A 439 6.68 -13.06 -28.89
N GLU A 440 6.78 -14.28 -28.37
CA GLU A 440 6.61 -15.53 -29.14
C GLU A 440 5.26 -15.53 -29.87
N LYS A 441 4.17 -15.27 -29.14
CA LYS A 441 2.82 -15.25 -29.71
C LYS A 441 2.63 -14.15 -30.76
N ILE A 442 3.27 -13.00 -30.58
CA ILE A 442 3.25 -11.93 -31.59
C ILE A 442 4.02 -12.36 -32.83
N ARG A 443 5.18 -13.02 -32.68
CA ARG A 443 5.97 -13.56 -33.80
C ARG A 443 5.17 -14.58 -34.60
N GLU A 444 4.49 -15.52 -33.94
CA GLU A 444 3.62 -16.50 -34.58
C GLU A 444 2.47 -15.85 -35.36
N LEU A 445 1.75 -14.92 -34.73
CA LEU A 445 0.65 -14.20 -35.38
C LEU A 445 1.13 -13.33 -36.56
N SER A 446 2.33 -12.76 -36.45
CA SER A 446 2.94 -11.99 -37.55
C SER A 446 3.25 -12.90 -38.74
N ALA A 447 3.84 -14.07 -38.49
CA ALA A 447 4.12 -15.06 -39.53
C ALA A 447 2.83 -15.59 -40.19
N GLU A 448 1.77 -15.82 -39.41
CA GLU A 448 0.47 -16.23 -39.95
C GLU A 448 -0.16 -15.13 -40.83
N ASN A 449 -0.10 -13.87 -40.39
CA ASN A 449 -0.61 -12.74 -41.16
C ASN A 449 0.15 -12.51 -42.46
N GLU A 450 1.48 -12.68 -42.44
CA GLU A 450 2.30 -12.58 -43.65
C GLU A 450 1.91 -13.65 -44.67
N LYS A 451 1.74 -14.91 -44.23
CA LYS A 451 1.25 -16.00 -45.10
C LYS A 451 -0.14 -15.69 -45.67
N ARG A 452 -1.06 -15.18 -44.84
CA ARG A 452 -2.41 -14.77 -45.29
C ARG A 452 -2.33 -13.66 -46.33
N PHE A 453 -1.46 -12.67 -46.12
CA PHE A 453 -1.26 -11.57 -47.05
C PHE A 453 -0.76 -12.06 -48.42
N VAL A 454 0.25 -12.93 -48.44
CA VAL A 454 0.76 -13.54 -49.69
C VAL A 454 -0.35 -14.28 -50.44
N ASN A 455 -1.16 -15.07 -49.73
CA ASN A 455 -2.28 -15.81 -50.34
C ASN A 455 -3.35 -14.87 -50.91
N ILE A 456 -3.76 -13.83 -50.17
CA ILE A 456 -4.73 -12.84 -50.65
C ILE A 456 -4.21 -12.12 -51.89
N LYS A 457 -2.93 -11.71 -51.89
CA LYS A 457 -2.30 -11.06 -53.05
C LYS A 457 -2.31 -11.98 -54.27
N GLN A 458 -1.98 -13.26 -54.10
CA GLN A 458 -2.00 -14.23 -55.19
C GLN A 458 -3.43 -14.47 -55.72
N GLN A 459 -4.42 -14.60 -54.83
CA GLN A 459 -5.83 -14.74 -55.23
C GLN A 459 -6.34 -13.51 -55.99
N TYR A 460 -5.94 -12.30 -55.59
CA TYR A 460 -6.29 -11.07 -56.27
C TYR A 460 -5.69 -11.02 -57.67
N ASN A 461 -4.40 -11.29 -57.81
CA ASN A 461 -3.72 -11.32 -59.10
C ASN A 461 -4.38 -12.33 -60.05
N ASN A 462 -4.65 -13.55 -59.57
CA ASN A 462 -5.34 -14.57 -60.36
C ASN A 462 -6.74 -14.13 -60.84
N LYS A 463 -7.45 -13.29 -60.06
CA LYS A 463 -8.74 -12.72 -60.49
C LYS A 463 -8.56 -11.64 -61.54
N CYS A 464 -7.55 -10.78 -61.39
CA CYS A 464 -7.20 -9.77 -62.37
C CYS A 464 -6.82 -10.41 -63.72
N ASP A 465 -5.96 -11.43 -63.71
CA ASP A 465 -5.53 -12.14 -64.92
C ASP A 465 -6.73 -12.77 -65.65
N LYS A 466 -7.60 -13.47 -64.91
CA LYS A 466 -8.84 -14.04 -65.47
C LYS A 466 -9.78 -12.98 -66.05
N GLN A 467 -9.82 -11.79 -65.46
CA GLN A 467 -10.64 -10.70 -65.97
C GLN A 467 -10.03 -10.09 -67.23
N MET A 468 -8.70 -9.91 -67.26
CA MET A 468 -7.97 -9.46 -68.43
C MET A 468 -8.14 -10.42 -69.61
N ASP A 469 -8.05 -11.73 -69.39
CA ASP A 469 -8.29 -12.74 -70.42
C ASP A 469 -9.70 -12.66 -71.02
N LYS A 470 -10.71 -12.43 -70.16
CA LYS A 470 -12.10 -12.27 -70.61
C LYS A 470 -12.27 -11.01 -71.46
N GLU A 471 -11.73 -9.88 -71.02
CA GLU A 471 -11.82 -8.63 -71.77
C GLU A 471 -11.01 -8.70 -73.07
N GLN A 472 -9.85 -9.37 -73.09
CA GLN A 472 -9.07 -9.58 -74.31
C GLN A 472 -9.83 -10.47 -75.31
N LYS A 473 -10.52 -11.52 -74.86
CA LYS A 473 -11.37 -12.36 -75.72
C LYS A 473 -12.53 -11.56 -76.31
N LYS A 474 -13.23 -10.77 -75.49
CA LYS A 474 -14.30 -9.87 -75.96
C LYS A 474 -13.78 -8.86 -76.98
N PHE A 475 -12.61 -8.26 -76.73
CA PHE A 475 -11.98 -7.32 -77.64
C PHE A 475 -11.67 -7.96 -79.00
N LYS A 476 -11.06 -9.15 -79.02
CA LYS A 476 -10.80 -9.90 -80.25
C LYS A 476 -12.09 -10.22 -81.02
N GLN A 477 -13.14 -10.64 -80.32
CA GLN A 477 -14.45 -10.92 -80.93
C GLN A 477 -15.06 -9.63 -81.54
N ASN A 478 -15.05 -8.53 -80.80
CA ASN A 478 -15.56 -7.24 -81.28
C ASN A 478 -14.78 -6.75 -82.51
N MET A 479 -13.45 -6.87 -82.51
CA MET A 479 -12.62 -6.53 -83.68
C MET A 479 -12.94 -7.39 -84.90
N SER A 480 -13.22 -8.68 -84.70
CA SER A 480 -13.66 -9.57 -85.80
C SER A 480 -15.01 -9.13 -86.37
N LEU A 481 -15.97 -8.77 -85.52
CA LEU A 481 -17.28 -8.28 -85.94
C LEU A 481 -17.17 -6.95 -86.71
N ILE A 482 -16.29 -6.05 -86.27
CA ILE A 482 -16.01 -4.79 -86.97
C ILE A 482 -15.46 -5.07 -88.37
N LYS A 483 -14.48 -5.97 -88.51
CA LYS A 483 -13.94 -6.36 -89.82
C LYS A 483 -15.00 -6.95 -90.74
N GLN A 484 -15.86 -7.83 -90.24
CA GLN A 484 -16.98 -8.39 -91.02
C GLN A 484 -17.95 -7.29 -91.47
N ARG A 485 -18.27 -6.34 -90.59
CA ARG A 485 -19.12 -5.19 -90.91
C ARG A 485 -18.51 -4.33 -92.02
N GLU A 486 -17.20 -4.05 -91.95
CA GLU A 486 -16.48 -3.29 -92.99
C GLU A 486 -16.52 -4.00 -94.34
N GLN A 487 -16.30 -5.32 -94.37
CA GLN A 487 -16.43 -6.13 -95.59
C GLN A 487 -17.84 -6.07 -96.18
N ILE A 488 -18.89 -6.18 -95.36
CA ILE A 488 -20.28 -6.07 -95.82
C ILE A 488 -20.55 -4.68 -96.39
N ILE A 489 -20.07 -3.62 -95.72
CA ILE A 489 -20.21 -2.25 -96.21
C ILE A 489 -19.52 -2.08 -97.56
N GLU A 490 -18.32 -2.64 -97.73
CA GLU A 490 -17.57 -2.59 -98.98
C GLU A 490 -18.27 -3.36 -100.12
N GLN A 491 -18.79 -4.56 -99.84
CA GLN A 491 -19.62 -5.31 -100.78
C GLN A 491 -20.89 -4.53 -101.19
N LEU A 492 -21.55 -3.87 -100.25
CA LEU A 492 -22.72 -3.03 -100.54
C LEU A 492 -22.37 -1.79 -101.35
N ARG A 493 -21.20 -1.18 -101.11
CA ARG A 493 -20.66 -0.08 -101.93
C ARG A 493 -20.39 -0.55 -103.35
N TYR A 494 -19.76 -1.72 -103.51
CA TYR A 494 -19.49 -2.32 -104.82
C TYR A 494 -20.77 -2.67 -105.58
N LYS A 495 -21.77 -3.30 -104.91
CA LYS A 495 -23.10 -3.55 -105.52
C LYS A 495 -23.77 -2.26 -105.98
N ARG A 496 -23.78 -1.21 -105.16
CA ARG A 496 -24.30 0.11 -105.56
C ARG A 496 -23.53 0.72 -106.74
N PHE A 497 -22.21 0.53 -106.79
CA PHE A 497 -21.40 0.97 -107.92
C PHE A 497 -21.78 0.24 -109.21
N LEU A 498 -21.97 -1.09 -109.15
CA LEU A 498 -22.43 -1.88 -110.29
C LEU A 498 -23.84 -1.49 -110.74
N GLU A 499 -24.77 -1.25 -109.82
CA GLU A 499 -26.12 -0.78 -110.16
C GLU A 499 -26.11 0.59 -110.84
N LYS A 500 -25.26 1.51 -110.38
CA LYS A 500 -25.11 2.83 -111.00
C LYS A 500 -24.47 2.80 -112.39
N ASN A 501 -23.66 1.78 -112.67
CA ASN A 501 -22.96 1.61 -113.95
C ASN A 501 -23.56 0.49 -114.80
N LYS A 502 -24.77 0.02 -114.50
CA LYS A 502 -25.51 -0.85 -115.42
C LYS A 502 -25.80 -0.05 -116.70
N PRO A 503 -25.38 -0.52 -117.88
CA PRO A 503 -25.83 0.09 -119.12
C PRO A 503 -27.37 -0.01 -119.17
N LEU A 504 -28.04 1.10 -119.47
CA LEU A 504 -29.46 1.10 -119.81
C LEU A 504 -29.63 0.29 -121.11
N THR A 505 -29.81 -1.02 -120.99
CA THR A 505 -30.37 -1.82 -122.08
C THR A 505 -31.87 -1.64 -122.08
N LEU A 506 -32.32 -0.76 -122.97
CA LEU A 506 -33.67 -0.65 -123.45
C LEU A 506 -33.98 -1.92 -124.26
N SER A 507 -34.83 -2.82 -123.76
CA SER A 507 -35.46 -3.86 -124.61
C SER A 507 -36.70 -4.46 -123.94
N GLN A 508 -37.84 -3.97 -124.42
CA GLN A 508 -39.10 -4.65 -124.75
C GLN A 508 -39.56 -5.86 -123.91
N ASP A 509 -40.83 -5.74 -123.51
CA ASP A 509 -41.76 -6.84 -123.24
C ASP A 509 -41.52 -8.05 -124.12
N THR A 510 -41.30 -9.21 -123.50
CA THR A 510 -41.99 -10.44 -123.88
C THR A 510 -42.08 -11.36 -122.68
N THR A 511 -43.30 -11.86 -122.49
CA THR A 511 -43.68 -12.98 -121.66
C THR A 511 -42.85 -14.23 -121.98
N SER A 512 -42.22 -14.84 -120.98
CA SER A 512 -41.93 -16.27 -121.01
C SER A 512 -41.84 -16.85 -119.60
N LYS A 513 -42.53 -17.97 -119.43
CA LYS A 513 -42.57 -18.83 -118.24
C LYS A 513 -41.32 -19.73 -118.18
N GLN A 514 -41.16 -20.38 -117.02
CA GLN A 514 -40.25 -21.51 -116.70
C GLN A 514 -38.79 -21.09 -116.44
N SER A 515 -38.08 -21.63 -115.45
CA SER A 515 -38.28 -22.81 -114.60
C SER A 515 -37.30 -22.81 -113.42
N ASP A 516 -37.66 -23.57 -112.40
CA ASP A 516 -36.88 -23.96 -111.23
C ASP A 516 -35.45 -24.46 -111.49
N SER A 517 -34.55 -24.17 -110.54
CA SER A 517 -33.46 -25.02 -110.01
C SER A 517 -32.82 -24.23 -108.86
N LYS A 518 -33.03 -24.50 -107.57
CA LYS A 518 -32.76 -25.71 -106.75
C LYS A 518 -31.28 -26.15 -106.80
N LEU A 519 -30.72 -26.29 -105.60
CA LEU A 519 -29.41 -26.84 -105.19
C LEU A 519 -28.18 -25.92 -105.32
N GLN A 520 -27.18 -25.97 -104.45
CA GLN A 520 -26.98 -26.38 -103.04
C GLN A 520 -25.51 -26.02 -102.75
N LEU A 521 -25.24 -25.32 -101.65
CA LEU A 521 -24.10 -25.51 -100.70
C LEU A 521 -24.02 -24.33 -99.73
#